data_AF-A0AAE8T622-F1
#
_entry.id   AF-A0AAE8T622-F1
#
_cell.length_a   1.000
_cell.length_b   1.000
_cell.length_c   1.000
_cell.angle_alpha   90.00
_cell.angle_beta   90.00
_cell.angle_gamma   90.00
#
_symmetry.space_group_name_H-M   'P 1'
#
loop_
_entity.id
_entity.type
_entity.pdbx_description
1 polymer ?
#
loop_
_entity_poly.entity_id
_entity_poly.type
_entity_poly.pdbx_seq_one_letter_code
_entity_poly.pdbx_strand_id
1 'polypeptide(L)'
;MPLIIAGRLSDLPLELREGLGTFRYDVFVRRLGWPLPDIKENETIEWDHFDGENTIQIVALTSERQICGCARLIPTTAPYLLRELLPRSSNLDLPSSPTVWELSRFAAPGMQLFPYVMAVAASLGANRIIGVVTHAIARLYRRFGLDLQYIGPHQDTATAPFLTCAIDLTPATFASLGANLDNLRSSITWHQSLTPNVPGSLRTRPCASRWSTDMR
;
A
#
# COMPACT_ATOMS: atom_id res chain seq x y z
N MET A 1 -1.85 -0.79 24.01
CA MET A 1 -2.12 -0.45 22.59
C MET A 1 -1.06 -1.12 21.75
N PRO A 2 -1.38 -1.61 20.54
CA PRO A 2 -0.36 -2.19 19.66
C PRO A 2 0.67 -1.12 19.26
N LEU A 3 1.93 -1.52 19.15
CA LEU A 3 2.98 -0.67 18.58
C LEU A 3 2.81 -0.68 17.05
N ILE A 4 2.74 0.51 16.45
CA ILE A 4 2.59 0.65 15.00
C ILE A 4 3.91 1.10 14.40
N ILE A 5 4.42 0.31 13.45
CA ILE A 5 5.63 0.60 12.70
C ILE A 5 5.26 0.87 11.24
N ALA A 6 5.83 1.91 10.64
CA ALA A 6 5.65 2.22 9.22
C ALA A 6 7.01 2.50 8.55
N GLY A 7 7.23 1.97 7.36
CA GLY A 7 8.48 2.18 6.64
C GLY A 7 8.53 1.44 5.32
N ARG A 8 9.56 1.72 4.51
CA ARG A 8 9.84 0.89 3.33
C ARG A 8 10.31 -0.49 3.78
N LEU A 9 10.05 -1.51 2.98
CA LEU A 9 10.46 -2.88 3.31
C LEU A 9 11.97 -2.99 3.57
N SER A 10 12.78 -2.26 2.81
CA SER A 10 14.24 -2.19 2.96
C SER A 10 14.70 -1.53 4.27
N ASP A 11 13.89 -0.62 4.80
CA ASP A 11 14.21 0.18 5.99
C ASP A 11 13.76 -0.53 7.28
N LEU A 12 12.93 -1.56 7.18
CA LEU A 12 12.53 -2.38 8.31
C LEU A 12 13.70 -3.26 8.79
N PRO A 13 13.86 -3.43 10.13
CA PRO A 13 14.79 -4.39 10.70
C PRO A 13 14.58 -5.78 10.11
N LEU A 14 15.67 -6.53 9.92
CA LEU A 14 15.63 -7.85 9.26
C LEU A 14 14.61 -8.79 9.91
N GLU A 15 14.63 -8.91 11.23
CA GLU A 15 13.69 -9.76 11.98
C GLU A 15 12.22 -9.37 11.75
N LEU A 16 11.93 -8.07 11.69
CA LEU A 16 10.57 -7.57 11.45
C LEU A 16 10.14 -7.85 10.01
N ARG A 17 11.08 -7.75 9.06
CA ARG A 17 10.86 -8.07 7.65
C ARG A 17 10.53 -9.54 7.46
N GLU A 18 11.35 -10.42 8.01
CA GLU A 18 11.14 -11.88 7.94
C GLU A 18 9.82 -12.27 8.60
N GLY A 19 9.56 -11.76 9.81
CA GLY A 19 8.29 -11.98 10.50
C GLY A 19 7.09 -11.49 9.70
N LEU A 20 7.19 -10.31 9.06
CA LEU A 20 6.12 -9.76 8.22
C LEU A 20 5.85 -10.66 7.01
N GLY A 21 6.90 -11.16 6.35
CA GLY A 21 6.77 -12.08 5.22
C GLY A 21 6.03 -13.36 5.62
N THR A 22 6.41 -13.97 6.75
CA THR A 22 5.73 -15.17 7.28
C THR A 22 4.29 -14.89 7.70
N PHE A 23 4.04 -13.75 8.35
CA PHE A 23 2.68 -13.34 8.72
C PHE A 23 1.78 -13.17 7.49
N ARG A 24 2.28 -12.49 6.46
CA ARG A 24 1.56 -12.30 5.20
C ARG A 24 1.25 -13.63 4.52
N TYR A 25 2.22 -14.54 4.47
CA TYR A 25 2.00 -15.89 3.92
C TYR A 25 0.91 -16.66 4.67
N ASP A 26 0.98 -16.69 6.00
CA ASP A 26 -0.01 -17.38 6.82
C ASP A 26 -1.42 -16.82 6.61
N VAL A 27 -1.56 -15.49 6.53
CA VAL A 27 -2.86 -14.86 6.31
C VAL A 27 -3.36 -15.04 4.87
N PHE A 28 -2.62 -14.53 3.88
CA PHE A 28 -3.12 -14.41 2.52
C PHE A 28 -3.10 -15.73 1.76
N VAL A 29 -2.11 -16.58 2.02
CA VAL A 29 -1.92 -17.84 1.28
C VAL A 29 -2.57 -18.99 2.03
N ARG A 30 -2.14 -19.25 3.27
CA ARG A 30 -2.60 -20.45 4.01
C ARG A 30 -4.06 -20.34 4.44
N ARG A 31 -4.46 -19.23 5.05
CA ARG A 31 -5.82 -19.06 5.61
C ARG A 31 -6.83 -18.59 4.60
N LEU A 32 -6.47 -17.61 3.76
CA LEU A 32 -7.38 -17.04 2.76
C LEU A 32 -7.31 -17.75 1.40
N GLY A 33 -6.31 -18.60 1.15
CA GLY A 33 -6.23 -19.43 -0.05
C GLY A 33 -6.00 -18.63 -1.34
N TRP A 34 -5.35 -17.45 -1.28
CA TRP A 34 -5.14 -16.65 -2.47
C TRP A 34 -4.19 -17.35 -3.44
N PRO A 35 -4.57 -17.54 -4.72
CA PRO A 35 -3.70 -18.12 -5.73
C PRO A 35 -2.71 -17.04 -6.19
N LEU A 36 -1.56 -16.94 -5.53
CA LEU A 36 -0.50 -16.02 -5.91
C LEU A 36 0.42 -16.70 -6.94
N PRO A 37 0.66 -16.07 -8.11
CA PRO A 37 1.29 -16.73 -9.26
C PRO A 37 2.73 -17.18 -9.02
N ASP A 38 3.44 -16.56 -8.07
CA ASP A 38 4.88 -16.73 -7.89
C ASP A 38 5.27 -17.53 -6.64
N ILE A 39 4.31 -18.04 -5.87
CA ILE A 39 4.60 -18.77 -4.63
C ILE A 39 4.97 -20.22 -4.95
N LYS A 40 6.20 -20.61 -4.58
CA LYS A 40 6.67 -21.99 -4.73
C LYS A 40 6.09 -22.87 -3.61
N GLU A 41 5.97 -24.19 -3.86
CA GLU A 41 5.42 -25.16 -2.89
C GLU A 41 6.11 -25.12 -1.51
N ASN A 42 7.39 -24.75 -1.45
CA ASN A 42 8.18 -24.68 -0.21
C ASN A 42 8.35 -23.26 0.35
N GLU A 43 7.64 -22.29 -0.21
CA GLU A 43 7.76 -20.89 0.20
C GLU A 43 6.91 -20.64 1.45
N THR A 44 7.48 -19.93 2.42
CA THR A 44 6.86 -19.68 3.74
C THR A 44 6.72 -18.19 4.05
N ILE A 45 7.02 -17.35 3.05
CA ILE A 45 6.95 -15.89 3.10
C ILE A 45 6.16 -15.41 1.89
N GLU A 46 5.50 -14.26 1.99
CA GLU A 46 4.75 -13.68 0.88
C GLU A 46 5.25 -12.27 0.57
N TRP A 47 5.79 -12.12 -0.63
CA TRP A 47 6.17 -10.87 -1.27
C TRP A 47 5.74 -10.91 -2.74
N ASP A 48 5.35 -9.77 -3.29
CA ASP A 48 5.10 -9.62 -4.72
C ASP A 48 5.93 -8.48 -5.30
N HIS A 49 5.84 -8.25 -6.62
CA HIS A 49 6.61 -7.21 -7.30
C HIS A 49 6.23 -5.78 -6.92
N PHE A 50 5.13 -5.56 -6.17
CA PHE A 50 4.76 -4.27 -5.62
C PHE A 50 5.43 -3.99 -4.27
N ASP A 51 6.14 -4.94 -3.67
CA ASP A 51 6.91 -4.73 -2.43
C ASP A 51 8.27 -4.03 -2.67
N GLY A 52 8.28 -3.03 -3.55
CA GLY A 52 9.46 -2.26 -3.95
C GLY A 52 9.72 -0.97 -3.17
N GLU A 53 10.59 -0.11 -3.70
CA GLU A 53 11.13 1.09 -3.03
C GLU A 53 10.09 2.18 -2.73
N ASN A 54 9.02 2.24 -3.50
CA ASN A 54 7.97 3.25 -3.35
C ASN A 54 6.88 2.84 -2.35
N THR A 55 6.96 1.64 -1.81
CA THR A 55 5.91 1.02 -1.02
C THR A 55 6.19 1.17 0.46
N ILE A 56 5.15 1.53 1.22
CA ILE A 56 5.20 1.64 2.67
C ILE A 56 4.48 0.43 3.26
N GLN A 57 5.22 -0.34 4.07
CA GLN A 57 4.69 -1.40 4.90
C GLN A 57 4.30 -0.81 6.25
N ILE A 58 3.15 -1.24 6.76
CA ILE A 58 2.65 -0.89 8.08
C ILE A 58 2.50 -2.19 8.85
N VAL A 59 3.07 -2.26 10.05
CA VAL A 59 3.09 -3.45 10.90
C VAL A 59 2.55 -3.09 12.28
N ALA A 60 1.59 -3.87 12.75
CA ALA A 60 1.06 -3.79 14.11
C ALA A 60 1.66 -4.91 14.95
N LEU A 61 2.24 -4.53 16.09
CA LEU A 61 2.85 -5.45 17.05
C LEU A 61 2.07 -5.46 18.36
N THR A 62 1.90 -6.64 18.97
CA THR A 62 1.40 -6.77 20.33
C THR A 62 2.41 -6.25 21.36
N SER A 63 2.03 -6.21 22.63
CA SER A 63 2.95 -5.91 23.75
C SER A 63 4.15 -6.86 23.81
N GLU A 64 3.97 -8.11 23.36
CA GLU A 64 4.98 -9.17 23.29
C GLU A 64 5.77 -9.12 21.97
N ARG A 65 5.68 -8.01 21.23
CA ARG A 65 6.36 -7.79 19.94
C ARG A 65 6.01 -8.82 18.85
N GLN A 66 4.83 -9.44 18.93
CA GLN A 66 4.34 -10.35 17.90
C GLN A 66 3.54 -9.58 16.85
N ILE A 67 3.70 -9.91 15.58
CA ILE A 67 2.92 -9.29 14.50
C ILE A 67 1.47 -9.74 14.62
N CYS A 68 0.56 -8.78 14.78
CA CYS A 68 -0.87 -9.01 14.87
C CYS A 68 -1.65 -8.35 13.73
N GLY A 69 -0.99 -7.56 12.87
CA GLY A 69 -1.60 -7.02 11.68
C GLY A 69 -0.60 -6.35 10.76
N CYS A 70 -0.99 -6.19 9.50
CA CYS A 70 -0.22 -5.47 8.51
C CYS A 70 -1.11 -4.75 7.50
N ALA A 71 -0.51 -3.80 6.79
CA ALA A 71 -1.07 -3.16 5.61
C ALA A 71 0.06 -2.69 4.69
N ARG A 72 -0.27 -2.50 3.42
CA ARG A 72 0.63 -1.95 2.41
C ARG A 72 0.03 -0.73 1.75
N LEU A 73 0.82 0.33 1.61
CA LEU A 73 0.47 1.55 0.89
C LEU A 73 1.40 1.76 -0.31
N ILE A 74 0.83 2.02 -1.48
CA ILE A 74 1.57 2.27 -2.72
C ILE A 74 1.09 3.61 -3.32
N PRO A 75 1.98 4.54 -3.70
CA PRO A 75 1.57 5.79 -4.33
C PRO A 75 1.01 5.52 -5.73
N THR A 76 -0.10 6.16 -6.09
CA THR A 76 -0.71 5.93 -7.42
C THR A 76 0.09 6.53 -8.59
N THR A 77 1.15 7.29 -8.30
CA THR A 77 2.13 7.76 -9.28
C THR A 77 3.18 6.70 -9.66
N ALA A 78 3.19 5.55 -8.97
CA ALA A 78 4.03 4.39 -9.29
C ALA A 78 3.16 3.25 -9.88
N PRO A 79 3.74 2.15 -10.38
CA PRO A 79 2.97 0.94 -10.64
C PRO A 79 2.29 0.43 -9.37
N TYR A 80 0.99 0.11 -9.43
CA TYR A 80 0.20 -0.36 -8.30
C TYR A 80 -0.81 -1.44 -8.72
N LEU A 81 -1.19 -2.29 -7.77
CA LEU A 81 -1.93 -3.54 -7.96
C LEU A 81 -3.25 -3.35 -8.72
N LEU A 82 -4.02 -2.31 -8.40
CA LEU A 82 -5.30 -2.06 -9.06
C LEU A 82 -5.20 -1.92 -10.59
N ARG A 83 -4.07 -1.42 -11.13
CA ARG A 83 -3.87 -1.32 -12.59
C ARG A 83 -3.71 -2.68 -13.26
N GLU A 84 -3.22 -3.67 -12.53
CA GLU A 84 -2.99 -5.02 -13.04
C GLU A 84 -4.19 -5.95 -12.78
N LEU A 85 -4.93 -5.74 -11.68
CA LEU A 85 -6.13 -6.52 -11.37
C LEU A 85 -7.32 -6.19 -12.27
N LEU A 86 -7.43 -4.94 -12.71
CA LEU A 86 -8.59 -4.51 -13.49
C LEU A 86 -8.40 -4.82 -14.97
N PRO A 87 -9.40 -5.42 -15.65
CA PRO A 87 -9.32 -5.68 -17.08
C PRO A 87 -9.00 -4.40 -17.85
N ARG A 88 -8.10 -4.48 -18.84
CA ARG A 88 -7.80 -3.34 -19.73
C ARG A 88 -9.04 -2.79 -20.45
N SER A 89 -10.08 -3.61 -20.59
CA SER A 89 -11.39 -3.25 -21.15
C SER A 89 -12.31 -2.48 -20.21
N SER A 90 -11.91 -2.26 -18.95
CA SER A 90 -12.75 -1.60 -17.94
C SER A 90 -13.00 -0.11 -18.22
N ASN A 91 -12.29 0.50 -19.17
CA ASN A 91 -12.34 1.95 -19.49
C ASN A 91 -12.27 2.84 -18.24
N LEU A 92 -11.69 2.32 -17.17
CA LEU A 92 -11.60 2.95 -15.87
C LEU A 92 -10.41 3.89 -15.86
N ASP A 93 -10.67 5.18 -15.67
CA ASP A 93 -9.60 6.16 -15.46
C ASP A 93 -9.07 6.01 -14.03
N LEU A 94 -8.05 5.17 -13.91
CA LEU A 94 -7.39 4.86 -12.65
C LEU A 94 -6.41 5.99 -12.28
N PRO A 95 -6.47 6.51 -11.04
CA PRO A 95 -5.78 7.75 -10.67
C PRO A 95 -4.26 7.63 -10.79
N SER A 96 -3.61 8.71 -11.22
CA SER A 96 -2.17 8.91 -11.08
C SER A 96 -1.98 10.25 -10.38
N SER A 97 -1.91 10.24 -9.06
CA SER A 97 -1.90 11.46 -8.25
C SER A 97 -1.00 11.31 -7.01
N PRO A 98 -0.19 12.33 -6.67
CA PRO A 98 0.63 12.31 -5.47
C PRO A 98 -0.21 12.29 -4.17
N THR A 99 -1.49 12.67 -4.24
CA THR A 99 -2.40 12.71 -3.08
C THR A 99 -3.30 11.47 -2.99
N VAL A 100 -3.16 10.50 -3.89
CA VAL A 100 -3.96 9.26 -3.88
C VAL A 100 -3.03 8.07 -3.74
N TRP A 101 -3.32 7.23 -2.76
CA TRP A 101 -2.54 6.03 -2.44
C TRP A 101 -3.40 4.78 -2.51
N GLU A 102 -2.86 3.69 -3.03
CA GLU A 102 -3.49 2.37 -2.97
C GLU A 102 -3.20 1.70 -1.62
N LEU A 103 -4.23 1.15 -0.99
CA LEU A 103 -4.17 0.22 0.11
C LEU A 103 -4.33 -1.22 -0.41
N SER A 104 -3.34 -2.07 -0.12
CA SER A 104 -3.40 -3.52 -0.32
C SER A 104 -2.84 -4.28 0.89
N ARG A 105 -2.97 -5.62 0.88
CA ARG A 105 -2.45 -6.52 1.95
C ARG A 105 -2.86 -6.09 3.37
N PHE A 106 -4.10 -5.62 3.54
CA PHE A 106 -4.64 -5.29 4.86
C PHE A 106 -5.08 -6.57 5.58
N ALA A 107 -4.50 -6.82 6.76
CA ALA A 107 -4.87 -7.91 7.64
C ALA A 107 -4.77 -7.46 9.10
N ALA A 108 -5.86 -7.61 9.86
CA ALA A 108 -5.91 -7.33 11.28
C ALA A 108 -7.09 -8.10 11.92
N PRO A 109 -7.04 -8.39 13.23
CA PRO A 109 -8.15 -9.03 13.95
C PRO A 109 -9.41 -8.16 14.03
N GLY A 110 -9.33 -6.88 13.67
CA GLY A 110 -10.45 -5.94 13.63
C GLY A 110 -10.06 -4.62 12.98
N MET A 111 -10.86 -3.57 13.21
CA MET A 111 -10.66 -2.24 12.60
C MET A 111 -9.62 -1.38 13.33
N GLN A 112 -9.02 -1.83 14.42
CA GLN A 112 -8.13 -1.02 15.25
C GLN A 112 -6.87 -0.53 14.51
N LEU A 113 -6.39 -1.30 13.52
CA LEU A 113 -5.24 -0.91 12.70
C LEU A 113 -5.62 0.12 11.61
N PHE A 114 -6.87 0.11 11.15
CA PHE A 114 -7.29 0.88 9.99
C PHE A 114 -7.12 2.41 10.12
N PRO A 115 -7.43 3.06 11.28
CA PRO A 115 -7.13 4.48 11.49
C PRO A 115 -5.65 4.81 11.32
N TYR A 116 -4.75 3.94 11.78
CA TYR A 116 -3.31 4.14 11.62
C TYR A 116 -2.89 4.05 10.16
N VAL A 117 -3.48 3.13 9.37
CA VAL A 117 -3.22 3.04 7.93
C VAL A 117 -3.60 4.34 7.23
N MET A 118 -4.77 4.88 7.54
CA MET A 118 -5.21 6.19 7.02
C MET A 118 -4.29 7.32 7.48
N ALA A 119 -3.83 7.31 8.74
CA ALA A 119 -2.92 8.32 9.26
C ALA A 119 -1.52 8.26 8.60
N VAL A 120 -1.00 7.06 8.33
CA VAL A 120 0.24 6.87 7.57
C VAL A 120 0.07 7.45 6.17
N ALA A 121 -1.00 7.09 5.44
CA ALA A 121 -1.28 7.64 4.11
C ALA A 121 -1.37 9.18 4.14
N ALA A 122 -2.13 9.75 5.09
CA ALA A 122 -2.26 11.19 5.24
C ALA A 122 -0.93 11.89 5.59
N SER A 123 -0.03 11.21 6.32
CA SER A 123 1.31 11.74 6.63
C SER A 123 2.25 11.74 5.43
N LEU A 124 1.95 10.90 4.42
CA LEU A 124 2.64 10.84 3.14
C LEU A 124 2.02 11.78 2.10
N GLY A 125 1.07 12.64 2.51
CA GLY A 125 0.41 13.62 1.63
C GLY A 125 -0.87 13.12 0.96
N ALA A 126 -1.36 11.93 1.32
CA ALA A 126 -2.63 11.43 0.77
C ALA A 126 -3.82 12.23 1.30
N ASN A 127 -4.78 12.54 0.44
CA ASN A 127 -6.13 12.97 0.83
C ASN A 127 -7.17 11.87 0.57
N ARG A 128 -6.78 10.78 -0.09
CA ARG A 128 -7.64 9.66 -0.45
C ARG A 128 -6.84 8.36 -0.52
N ILE A 129 -7.45 7.29 -0.04
CA ILE A 129 -6.97 5.92 -0.30
C ILE A 129 -7.92 5.20 -1.23
N ILE A 130 -7.38 4.32 -2.08
CA ILE A 130 -8.14 3.45 -2.98
C ILE A 130 -7.73 1.99 -2.75
N GLY A 131 -8.57 1.02 -3.10
CA GLY A 131 -8.20 -0.39 -3.01
C GLY A 131 -9.31 -1.32 -3.47
N VAL A 132 -9.01 -2.61 -3.51
CA VAL A 132 -10.02 -3.67 -3.63
C VAL A 132 -10.37 -4.21 -2.26
N VAL A 133 -11.66 -4.46 -2.05
CA VAL A 133 -12.18 -5.12 -0.84
C VAL A 133 -13.21 -6.16 -1.22
N THR A 134 -13.38 -7.19 -0.40
CA THR A 134 -14.54 -8.08 -0.54
C THR A 134 -15.82 -7.35 -0.13
N HIS A 135 -16.97 -7.86 -0.55
CA HIS A 135 -18.28 -7.35 -0.10
C HIS A 135 -18.43 -7.37 1.43
N ALA A 136 -17.88 -8.37 2.10
CA ALA A 136 -17.91 -8.47 3.56
C ALA A 136 -17.12 -7.33 4.23
N ILE A 137 -15.93 -7.02 3.71
CA ILE A 137 -15.11 -5.91 4.21
C ILE A 137 -15.74 -4.55 3.89
N ALA A 138 -16.32 -4.38 2.70
CA ALA A 138 -17.05 -3.14 2.37
C ALA A 138 -18.22 -2.89 3.33
N ARG A 139 -18.99 -3.93 3.67
CA ARG A 139 -20.05 -3.86 4.69
C ARG A 139 -19.49 -3.53 6.07
N LEU A 140 -18.35 -4.11 6.44
CA LEU A 140 -17.69 -3.82 7.70
C LEU A 140 -17.29 -2.34 7.77
N TYR A 141 -16.63 -1.80 6.75
CA TYR A 141 -16.21 -0.40 6.72
C TYR A 141 -17.41 0.55 6.86
N ARG A 142 -18.51 0.29 6.16
CA ARG A 142 -19.75 1.07 6.29
C ARG A 142 -20.35 1.01 7.68
N ARG A 143 -20.30 -0.16 8.35
CA ARG A 143 -20.76 -0.31 9.74
C ARG A 143 -19.97 0.56 10.72
N PHE A 144 -18.72 0.86 10.40
CA PHE A 144 -17.87 1.80 11.15
C PHE A 144 -18.01 3.26 10.68
N GLY A 145 -19.02 3.57 9.86
CA GLY A 145 -19.32 4.94 9.43
C GLY A 145 -18.37 5.49 8.37
N LEU A 146 -17.64 4.63 7.65
CA LEU A 146 -16.81 5.04 6.52
C LEU A 146 -17.67 5.21 5.26
N ASP A 147 -17.49 6.35 4.59
CA ASP A 147 -18.06 6.60 3.26
C ASP A 147 -17.18 5.91 2.20
N LEU A 148 -17.72 4.85 1.61
CA LEU A 148 -17.04 4.04 0.58
C LEU A 148 -17.58 4.41 -0.79
N GLN A 149 -16.77 5.15 -1.55
CA GLN A 149 -17.07 5.54 -2.93
C GLN A 149 -16.63 4.42 -3.88
N TYR A 150 -17.51 3.92 -4.73
CA TYR A 150 -17.12 2.91 -5.72
C TYR A 150 -16.34 3.55 -6.87
N ILE A 151 -15.27 2.90 -7.30
CA ILE A 151 -14.47 3.32 -8.44
C ILE A 151 -14.78 2.36 -9.59
N GLY A 152 -15.52 2.84 -10.59
CA GLY A 152 -15.81 2.12 -11.81
C GLY A 152 -17.28 1.84 -12.06
N PRO A 153 -17.60 1.29 -13.26
CA PRO A 153 -18.97 0.98 -13.58
C PRO A 153 -19.52 0.06 -12.50
N HIS A 154 -20.71 0.39 -12.00
CA HIS A 154 -21.56 -0.52 -11.25
C HIS A 154 -21.93 -1.70 -12.17
N GLN A 155 -20.96 -2.56 -12.49
CA GLN A 155 -21.24 -3.87 -13.05
C GLN A 155 -22.05 -4.58 -11.97
N ASP A 156 -23.22 -5.12 -12.36
CA ASP A 156 -24.14 -5.83 -11.49
C ASP A 156 -23.39 -6.48 -10.32
N THR A 157 -23.52 -5.87 -9.14
CA THR A 157 -22.66 -6.10 -7.97
C THR A 157 -22.72 -7.53 -7.43
N ALA A 158 -23.51 -8.40 -8.06
CA ALA A 158 -23.74 -9.78 -7.66
C ALA A 158 -22.62 -10.75 -8.08
N THR A 159 -21.81 -10.46 -9.11
CA THR A 159 -20.89 -11.46 -9.69
C THR A 159 -19.40 -11.17 -9.50
N ALA A 160 -19.01 -9.91 -9.25
CA ALA A 160 -17.61 -9.57 -9.01
C ALA A 160 -17.17 -10.00 -7.60
N PRO A 161 -16.06 -10.75 -7.45
CA PRO A 161 -15.60 -11.25 -6.15
C PRO A 161 -15.11 -10.12 -5.22
N PHE A 162 -14.76 -8.96 -5.79
CA PHE A 162 -14.26 -7.80 -5.08
C PHE A 162 -14.89 -6.50 -5.61
N LEU A 163 -14.84 -5.46 -4.78
CA LEU A 163 -15.28 -4.10 -5.07
C LEU A 163 -14.06 -3.18 -5.05
N THR A 164 -13.93 -2.34 -6.07
CA THR A 164 -12.95 -1.25 -6.06
C THR A 164 -13.57 -0.04 -5.38
N CYS A 165 -12.95 0.45 -4.32
CA CYS A 165 -13.47 1.56 -3.53
C CYS A 165 -12.41 2.61 -3.19
N ALA A 166 -12.89 3.82 -2.92
CA ALA A 166 -12.16 4.97 -2.40
C ALA A 166 -12.69 5.36 -1.02
N ILE A 167 -11.80 5.87 -0.17
CA ILE A 167 -12.12 6.50 1.11
C ILE A 167 -11.35 7.83 1.19
N ASP A 168 -12.07 8.92 1.43
CA ASP A 168 -11.47 10.24 1.65
C ASP A 168 -10.93 10.37 3.07
N LEU A 169 -9.72 10.93 3.19
CA LEU A 169 -9.02 11.10 4.46
C LEU A 169 -9.36 12.45 5.09
N THR A 170 -10.61 12.59 5.51
CA THR A 170 -11.12 13.81 6.16
C THR A 170 -11.09 13.69 7.68
N PRO A 171 -11.11 14.80 8.44
CA PRO A 171 -11.29 14.76 9.89
C PRO A 171 -12.55 13.98 10.32
N ALA A 172 -13.64 14.05 9.54
CA ALA A 172 -14.87 13.30 9.80
C ALA A 172 -14.65 11.77 9.64
N THR A 173 -13.85 11.35 8.67
CA THR A 173 -13.47 9.95 8.47
C THR A 173 -12.67 9.38 9.64
N PHE A 174 -11.76 10.17 10.23
CA PHE A 174 -11.04 9.75 11.44
C PHE A 174 -11.97 9.71 12.65
N ALA A 175 -12.86 10.71 12.78
CA ALA A 175 -13.81 10.79 13.87
C ALA A 175 -14.83 9.64 13.87
N SER A 176 -15.28 9.16 12.71
CA SER A 176 -16.18 8.00 12.62
C SER A 176 -15.56 6.71 13.16
N LEU A 177 -14.23 6.62 13.13
CA LEU A 177 -13.46 5.54 13.76
C LEU A 177 -13.05 5.82 15.21
N GLY A 178 -13.56 6.90 15.81
CA GLY A 178 -13.20 7.32 17.16
C GLY A 178 -11.74 7.74 17.30
N ALA A 179 -11.10 8.19 16.22
CA ALA A 179 -9.69 8.51 16.18
C ALA A 179 -9.43 9.99 15.83
N ASN A 180 -8.27 10.49 16.25
CA ASN A 180 -7.77 11.81 15.91
C ASN A 180 -6.43 11.65 15.16
N LEU A 181 -6.30 12.30 14.01
CA LEU A 181 -5.14 12.17 13.13
C LEU A 181 -3.82 12.52 13.82
N ASP A 182 -3.77 13.59 14.62
CA ASP A 182 -2.54 14.04 15.25
C ASP A 182 -2.07 13.07 16.34
N ASN A 183 -3.00 12.53 17.12
CA ASN A 183 -2.71 11.48 18.11
C ASN A 183 -2.21 10.18 17.47
N LEU A 184 -2.78 9.80 16.32
CA LEU A 184 -2.32 8.63 15.57
C LEU A 184 -0.90 8.87 15.03
N ARG A 185 -0.64 10.04 14.45
CA ARG A 185 0.68 10.43 13.92
C ARG A 185 1.77 10.36 14.96
N SER A 186 1.52 10.88 16.17
CA SER A 186 2.51 10.88 17.25
C SER A 186 2.82 9.50 17.81
N SER A 187 2.02 8.48 17.50
CA SER A 187 2.19 7.10 18.00
C SER A 187 2.71 6.11 16.95
N ILE A 188 2.97 6.57 15.72
CA ILE A 188 3.57 5.76 14.66
C ILE A 188 5.10 5.85 14.74
N THR A 189 5.76 4.71 14.81
CA THR A 189 7.22 4.60 14.71
C THR A 189 7.63 4.48 13.25
N TRP A 190 8.36 5.45 12.73
CA TRP A 190 8.85 5.45 11.36
C TRP A 190 10.23 4.81 11.23
N HIS A 191 10.37 3.92 10.25
CA HIS A 191 11.64 3.39 9.78
C HIS A 191 11.87 3.90 8.36
N GLN A 192 12.78 4.87 8.21
CA GLN A 192 13.18 5.41 6.93
C GLN A 192 14.71 5.42 6.86
N SER A 193 15.28 4.96 5.74
CA SER A 193 16.65 5.33 5.41
C SER A 193 16.69 6.83 5.16
N LEU A 194 17.47 7.55 5.97
CA LEU A 194 17.88 8.92 5.69
C LEU A 194 18.88 8.91 4.52
N THR A 195 18.40 8.64 3.32
CA THR A 195 19.11 9.02 2.09
C THR A 195 18.22 10.03 1.36
N PRO A 196 18.58 11.32 1.38
CA PRO A 196 18.02 12.23 0.41
C PRO A 196 18.50 11.73 -0.96
N ASN A 197 17.57 11.43 -1.87
CA ASN A 197 17.88 11.36 -3.29
C ASN A 197 18.35 12.76 -3.71
N VAL A 198 19.65 13.01 -3.57
CA VAL A 198 20.32 14.10 -4.28
C VAL A 198 20.31 13.68 -5.74
N PRO A 199 19.65 14.41 -6.66
CA PRO A 199 19.79 14.14 -8.09
C PRO A 199 21.20 14.58 -8.47
N GLY A 200 22.13 13.61 -8.46
CA GLY A 200 23.51 13.83 -8.86
C GLY A 200 23.61 14.12 -10.35
N SER A 201 23.82 15.40 -10.66
CA SER A 201 24.58 15.93 -11.80
C SER A 201 24.42 15.24 -13.15
N LEU A 202 23.82 15.95 -14.10
CA LEU A 202 24.10 15.79 -15.54
C LEU A 202 25.63 15.71 -15.76
N ARG A 203 26.15 14.51 -16.00
CA ARG A 203 27.42 14.37 -16.71
C ARG A 203 27.16 14.69 -18.17
N THR A 204 27.38 15.97 -18.51
CA THR A 204 27.67 16.41 -19.87
C THR A 204 28.72 15.49 -20.47
N ARG A 205 28.32 14.71 -21.48
CA ARG A 205 29.28 14.03 -22.36
C ARG A 205 30.05 15.12 -23.13
N PRO A 206 31.38 15.07 -23.20
CA PRO A 206 32.13 16.01 -24.02
C PRO A 206 31.79 15.76 -25.50
N CYS A 207 31.37 16.82 -26.18
CA CYS A 207 31.31 16.89 -27.63
C CYS A 207 32.73 16.69 -28.17
N ALA A 208 33.00 15.55 -28.81
CA ALA A 208 34.21 15.36 -29.59
C ALA A 208 33.91 15.72 -31.05
N SER A 209 34.24 16.95 -31.40
CA SER A 209 34.45 17.40 -32.76
C SER A 209 35.65 16.69 -33.39
N ARG A 210 35.49 16.07 -34.56
CA ARG A 210 36.55 15.97 -35.57
C ARG A 210 35.93 16.11 -36.96
N TRP A 211 36.35 17.16 -37.65
CA TRP A 211 36.10 17.44 -39.06
C TRP A 211 37.04 16.64 -39.96
N SER A 212 36.53 16.36 -41.19
CA SER A 212 37.20 16.25 -42.51
C SER A 212 38.33 15.22 -42.67
N THR A 213 38.49 14.46 -43.77
CA THR A 213 38.43 14.87 -45.19
C THR A 213 38.48 13.61 -46.09
N ASP A 214 37.67 13.61 -47.15
CA ASP A 214 37.91 13.20 -48.55
C ASP A 214 38.43 11.81 -49.04
N MET A 215 37.89 11.53 -50.24
CA MET A 215 38.41 10.81 -51.42
C MET A 215 38.07 9.32 -51.69
N ARG A 216 37.27 9.22 -52.77
CA ARG A 216 36.97 8.14 -53.75
C ARG A 216 35.81 7.20 -53.48
#